data_AF-A0AAV8WDP5-F1
#
_entry.id   AF-A0AAV8WDP5-F1
#
_cell.length_a   1.000
_cell.length_b   1.000
_cell.length_c   1.000
_cell.angle_alpha   90.00
_cell.angle_beta   90.00
_cell.angle_gamma   90.00
#
_symmetry.space_group_name_H-M   'P 1'
#
loop_
_entity.id
_entity.type
_entity.pdbx_description
1 polymer ?
#
loop_
_entity_poly.entity_id
_entity_poly.type
_entity_poly.pdbx_seq_one_letter_code
_entity_poly.pdbx_strand_id
1 'polypeptide(L)'
;MQKNEKGVLVPIPNAFLQKVKYHSELHDVVKATKYFRALKENELILPPTIEGNTVIYEIVEYNPLLDSSDMSANDWIRIAKDVTINYNKYDGFVILHGTDTMAYTASALSFMMEGLNKPVIITGSQIPIFATRSDAKDNFLSSLIIAGCYNIPEVCVFFANKLLRGNRTAKISSDDLDAFDSPNYHTLADVGIKVKSKLPLTEQT
;
A
#
# COMPACT_ATOMS: atom_id res chain seq x y z
N MET A 1 11.23 2.98 -7.09
CA MET A 1 12.65 3.22 -7.47
C MET A 1 13.04 2.37 -8.68
N GLN A 2 13.90 2.88 -9.56
CA GLN A 2 14.58 2.12 -10.64
C GLN A 2 16.06 2.53 -10.68
N LYS A 3 16.94 1.66 -11.19
CA LYS A 3 18.36 1.98 -11.32
C LYS A 3 18.58 2.97 -12.47
N ASN A 4 19.27 4.07 -12.20
CA ASN A 4 19.79 4.97 -13.24
C ASN A 4 21.05 4.38 -13.90
N GLU A 5 21.63 5.10 -14.85
CA GLU A 5 22.86 4.71 -15.57
C GLU A 5 24.06 4.44 -14.65
N LYS A 6 24.07 5.02 -13.44
CA LYS A 6 25.11 4.82 -12.42
C LYS A 6 24.80 3.64 -11.48
N GLY A 7 23.74 2.89 -11.73
CA GLY A 7 23.31 1.76 -10.89
C GLY A 7 22.63 2.17 -9.58
N VAL A 8 22.41 3.46 -9.34
CA VAL A 8 21.78 4.00 -8.14
C VAL A 8 20.26 4.00 -8.30
N LEU A 9 19.55 3.58 -7.26
CA LEU A 9 18.10 3.61 -7.24
C LEU A 9 17.59 5.04 -7.12
N VAL A 10 16.73 5.45 -8.06
CA VAL A 10 16.08 6.76 -8.07
C VAL A 10 14.58 6.62 -8.35
N PRO A 11 13.74 7.54 -7.88
CA PRO A 11 12.34 7.55 -8.28
C PRO A 11 12.24 8.03 -9.74
N ILE A 12 11.36 7.39 -10.53
CA ILE A 12 11.12 7.77 -11.93
C ILE A 12 9.63 8.09 -12.09
N PRO A 13 9.26 9.33 -12.43
CA PRO A 13 7.88 9.72 -12.62
C PRO A 13 7.16 8.88 -13.68
N ASN A 14 5.87 8.60 -13.45
CA ASN A 14 4.93 7.85 -14.27
C ASN A 14 5.33 6.41 -14.61
N ALA A 15 6.49 5.93 -14.16
CA ALA A 15 6.99 4.63 -14.56
C ALA A 15 6.20 3.49 -13.91
N PHE A 16 5.56 3.73 -12.76
CA PHE A 16 4.74 2.73 -12.09
C PHE A 16 3.44 2.47 -12.85
N LEU A 17 2.63 3.51 -13.09
CA LEU A 17 1.36 3.40 -13.81
C LEU A 17 1.54 2.83 -15.22
N GLN A 18 2.57 3.27 -15.95
CA GLN A 18 2.81 2.79 -17.32
C GLN A 18 3.16 1.30 -17.39
N LYS A 19 3.71 0.73 -16.32
CA LYS A 19 4.08 -0.70 -16.28
C LYS A 19 2.98 -1.55 -15.66
N VAL A 20 2.37 -1.11 -14.56
CA VAL A 20 1.40 -1.90 -13.79
C VAL A 20 0.19 -2.32 -14.62
N LYS A 21 -0.26 -1.48 -15.56
CA LYS A 21 -1.39 -1.77 -16.46
C LYS A 21 -1.16 -2.98 -17.39
N TYR A 22 0.08 -3.43 -17.55
CA TYR A 22 0.42 -4.60 -18.36
C TYR A 22 0.69 -5.86 -17.53
N HIS A 23 0.54 -5.79 -16.20
CA HIS A 23 0.70 -6.94 -15.31
C HIS A 23 -0.66 -7.55 -14.97
N SER A 24 -0.92 -8.74 -15.48
CA SER A 24 -2.21 -9.42 -15.33
C SER A 24 -2.60 -9.70 -13.87
N GLU A 25 -1.62 -9.84 -12.98
CA GLU A 25 -1.85 -10.04 -11.55
C GLU A 25 -2.30 -8.76 -10.83
N LEU A 26 -2.05 -7.59 -11.43
CA LEU A 26 -2.36 -6.27 -10.89
C LEU A 26 -3.43 -5.55 -11.71
N HIS A 27 -3.74 -6.02 -12.93
CA HIS A 27 -4.77 -5.45 -13.77
C HIS A 27 -5.49 -6.49 -14.65
N ASP A 28 -6.78 -6.70 -14.40
CA ASP A 28 -7.67 -7.51 -15.23
C ASP A 28 -8.26 -6.67 -16.38
N VAL A 29 -7.53 -6.63 -17.50
CA VAL A 29 -7.91 -5.89 -18.72
C VAL A 29 -9.23 -6.40 -19.31
N VAL A 30 -9.51 -7.71 -19.21
CA VAL A 30 -10.71 -8.32 -19.78
C VAL A 30 -11.93 -7.84 -19.00
N LYS A 31 -11.87 -7.88 -17.67
CA LYS A 31 -12.93 -7.41 -16.79
C LYS A 31 -13.11 -5.90 -16.89
N ALA A 32 -12.03 -5.14 -16.95
CA ALA A 32 -12.06 -3.70 -17.19
C ALA A 32 -12.84 -3.39 -18.47
N THR A 33 -12.46 -3.98 -19.61
CA THR A 33 -13.10 -3.73 -20.91
C THR A 33 -14.56 -4.19 -20.94
N LYS A 34 -14.88 -5.32 -20.30
CA LYS A 34 -16.21 -5.94 -20.35
C LYS A 34 -17.23 -5.24 -19.46
N TYR A 35 -16.86 -4.86 -18.24
CA TYR A 35 -17.80 -4.37 -17.24
C TYR A 35 -17.71 -2.86 -17.02
N PHE A 36 -16.60 -2.22 -17.41
CA PHE A 36 -16.38 -0.79 -17.21
C PHE A 36 -16.20 -0.11 -18.57
N ARG A 37 -17.23 0.63 -18.99
CA ARG A 37 -17.24 1.28 -20.31
C ARG A 37 -16.23 2.43 -20.44
N ALA A 38 -15.73 2.98 -19.32
CA ALA A 38 -14.73 4.04 -19.31
C ALA A 38 -14.06 4.15 -17.92
N LEU A 39 -13.10 3.28 -17.62
CA LEU A 39 -12.15 3.57 -16.53
C LEU A 39 -11.29 4.78 -16.93
N LYS A 40 -10.92 5.61 -15.96
CA LYS A 40 -9.86 6.60 -16.18
C LYS A 40 -8.53 5.88 -16.45
N GLU A 41 -7.58 6.59 -17.08
CA GLU A 41 -6.26 6.03 -17.39
C GLU A 41 -5.51 5.50 -16.14
N ASN A 42 -5.78 6.09 -14.97
CA ASN A 42 -5.17 5.72 -13.70
C ASN A 42 -6.02 4.79 -12.84
N GLU A 43 -7.17 4.32 -13.32
CA GLU A 43 -8.02 3.36 -12.61
C GLU A 43 -7.77 1.94 -13.13
N LEU A 44 -7.52 1.02 -12.21
CA LEU A 44 -7.22 -0.37 -12.50
C LEU A 44 -8.09 -1.29 -11.64
N ILE A 45 -8.26 -2.52 -12.12
CA ILE A 45 -9.06 -3.55 -11.46
C ILE A 45 -8.17 -4.75 -11.18
N LEU A 46 -8.15 -5.23 -9.95
CA LEU A 46 -7.50 -6.50 -9.62
C LEU A 46 -8.31 -7.68 -10.18
N PRO A 47 -7.63 -8.78 -10.58
CA PRO A 47 -8.28 -10.06 -10.72
C PRO A 47 -9.08 -10.42 -9.45
N PRO A 48 -10.15 -11.23 -9.56
CA PRO A 48 -10.95 -11.60 -8.40
C PRO A 48 -10.09 -12.30 -7.35
N THR A 49 -10.30 -11.91 -6.09
CA THR A 49 -9.68 -12.59 -4.95
C THR A 49 -10.20 -14.02 -4.81
N ILE A 50 -9.56 -14.82 -3.97
CA ILE A 50 -10.01 -16.20 -3.66
C ILE A 50 -11.44 -16.20 -3.08
N GLU A 51 -11.81 -15.14 -2.37
CA GLU A 51 -13.14 -14.93 -1.76
C GLU A 51 -14.16 -14.35 -2.76
N GLY A 52 -13.75 -14.07 -4.01
CA GLY A 52 -14.61 -13.53 -5.06
C GLY A 52 -14.74 -12.00 -5.09
N ASN A 53 -14.15 -11.30 -4.11
CA ASN A 53 -14.13 -9.84 -4.04
C ASN A 53 -13.41 -9.23 -5.24
N THR A 54 -13.89 -8.08 -5.71
CA THR A 54 -13.29 -7.29 -6.79
C THR A 54 -12.82 -5.97 -6.23
N VAL A 55 -11.52 -5.68 -6.37
CA VAL A 55 -10.95 -4.41 -5.94
C VAL A 55 -10.66 -3.55 -7.16
N ILE A 56 -11.20 -2.33 -7.17
CA ILE A 56 -10.89 -1.28 -8.14
C ILE A 56 -10.06 -0.25 -7.40
N TYR A 57 -8.96 0.20 -7.99
CA TYR A 57 -8.06 1.15 -7.36
C TYR A 57 -7.62 2.23 -8.34
N GLU A 58 -7.51 3.46 -7.85
CA GLU A 58 -7.00 4.61 -8.59
C GLU A 58 -5.55 4.91 -8.13
N ILE A 59 -4.63 5.05 -9.09
CA ILE A 59 -3.24 5.46 -8.80
C ILE A 59 -3.14 6.98 -8.85
N VAL A 60 -2.71 7.57 -7.73
CA VAL A 60 -2.32 8.98 -7.65
C VAL A 60 -0.82 9.04 -7.38
N GLU A 61 -0.06 9.60 -8.31
CA GLU A 61 1.39 9.73 -8.19
C GLU A 61 1.76 11.14 -7.70
N TYR A 62 2.60 11.22 -6.67
CA TYR A 62 3.13 12.49 -6.20
C TYR A 62 4.24 13.01 -7.10
N ASN A 63 4.23 14.34 -7.27
CA ASN A 63 5.31 15.08 -7.89
C ASN A 63 5.86 16.11 -6.87
N PRO A 64 7.17 16.12 -6.60
CA PRO A 64 8.13 15.07 -6.94
C PRO A 64 7.86 13.77 -6.14
N LEU A 65 8.35 12.65 -6.67
CA LEU A 65 8.53 11.42 -5.89
C LEU A 65 9.74 11.59 -4.97
N LEU A 66 9.64 11.11 -3.74
CA LEU A 66 10.66 11.29 -2.70
C LEU A 66 11.31 9.97 -2.31
N ASP A 67 12.60 10.05 -1.94
CA ASP A 67 13.18 9.06 -1.04
C ASP A 67 12.60 9.30 0.36
N SER A 68 12.28 8.22 1.09
CA SER A 68 11.71 8.35 2.42
C SER A 68 12.65 9.05 3.40
N SER A 69 13.96 8.98 3.19
CA SER A 69 14.96 9.69 4.00
C SER A 69 14.89 11.22 3.86
N ASP A 70 14.33 11.72 2.76
CA ASP A 70 14.14 13.16 2.49
C ASP A 70 12.76 13.68 2.96
N MET A 71 11.91 12.82 3.52
CA MET A 71 10.56 13.21 3.94
C MET A 71 10.56 14.00 5.25
N SER A 72 9.64 14.97 5.30
CA SER A 72 9.44 15.89 6.42
C SER A 72 7.99 15.85 6.93
N ALA A 73 7.73 16.59 8.02
CA ALA A 73 6.36 16.74 8.54
C ALA A 73 5.39 17.35 7.52
N ASN A 74 5.87 18.19 6.58
CA ASN A 74 5.04 18.75 5.52
C ASN A 74 4.53 17.67 4.56
N ASP A 75 5.34 16.64 4.31
CA ASP A 75 4.97 15.52 3.45
C ASP A 75 3.92 14.64 4.11
N TRP A 76 4.00 14.43 5.43
CA TRP A 76 2.96 13.75 6.19
C TRP A 76 1.64 14.53 6.17
N ILE A 77 1.69 15.85 6.34
CA ILE A 77 0.51 16.72 6.24
C ILE A 77 -0.11 16.64 4.84
N ARG A 78 0.71 16.59 3.79
CA ARG A 78 0.23 16.41 2.42
C ARG A 78 -0.52 15.09 2.26
N ILE A 79 0.06 13.97 2.73
CA ILE A 79 -0.58 12.65 2.70
C ILE A 79 -1.92 12.68 3.45
N ALA A 80 -1.93 13.21 4.67
CA ALA A 80 -3.15 13.29 5.47
C ALA A 80 -4.24 14.09 4.76
N LYS A 81 -3.90 15.26 4.20
CA LYS A 81 -4.85 16.11 3.44
C LYS A 81 -5.41 15.40 2.21
N ASP A 82 -4.57 14.71 1.45
CA ASP A 82 -5.01 14.02 0.24
C ASP A 82 -5.97 12.86 0.56
N VAL A 83 -5.69 12.12 1.64
CA VAL A 83 -6.62 11.10 2.17
C VAL A 83 -7.93 11.75 2.60
N THR A 84 -7.89 12.85 3.37
CA THR A 84 -9.10 13.56 3.83
C THR A 84 -9.95 14.07 2.67
N ILE A 85 -9.35 14.69 1.65
CA ILE A 85 -10.09 15.24 0.49
C ILE A 85 -10.77 14.13 -0.32
N ASN A 86 -10.21 12.92 -0.31
CA ASN A 86 -10.75 11.78 -1.04
C ASN A 86 -11.49 10.77 -0.15
N TYR A 87 -11.68 11.09 1.13
CA TYR A 87 -12.17 10.15 2.15
C TYR A 87 -13.53 9.53 1.80
N ASN A 88 -14.44 10.32 1.22
CA ASN A 88 -15.78 9.85 0.85
C ASN A 88 -15.84 9.15 -0.52
N LYS A 89 -14.74 9.15 -1.29
CA LYS A 89 -14.70 8.57 -2.64
C LYS A 89 -14.20 7.13 -2.68
N TYR A 90 -13.45 6.70 -1.65
CA TYR A 90 -12.78 5.39 -1.61
C TYR A 90 -13.04 4.68 -0.29
N ASP A 91 -13.05 3.35 -0.30
CA ASP A 91 -13.31 2.51 0.88
C ASP A 91 -12.05 2.27 1.74
N GLY A 92 -10.87 2.51 1.17
CA GLY A 92 -9.58 2.37 1.84
C GLY A 92 -8.48 3.07 1.05
N PHE A 93 -7.31 3.19 1.67
CA PHE A 93 -6.15 3.89 1.11
C PHE A 93 -4.91 3.02 1.21
N VAL A 94 -4.10 2.99 0.14
CA VAL A 94 -2.78 2.38 0.15
C VAL A 94 -1.74 3.45 -0.19
N ILE A 95 -0.75 3.62 0.68
CA ILE A 95 0.34 4.60 0.52
C ILE A 95 1.63 3.83 0.23
N LEU A 96 2.14 3.96 -0.99
CA LEU A 96 3.46 3.45 -1.35
C LEU A 96 4.54 4.37 -0.77
N HIS A 97 5.44 3.81 0.02
CA HIS A 97 6.42 4.56 0.80
C HIS A 97 7.78 3.85 0.82
N GLY A 98 8.88 4.62 0.86
CA GLY A 98 10.23 4.09 1.09
C GLY A 98 10.39 3.53 2.51
N THR A 99 11.25 2.53 2.71
CA THR A 99 11.27 1.80 3.99
C THR A 99 11.97 2.55 5.12
N ASP A 100 12.88 3.49 4.84
CA ASP A 100 13.73 4.10 5.87
C ASP A 100 12.95 4.90 6.92
N THR A 101 11.91 5.62 6.51
CA THR A 101 11.09 6.41 7.44
C THR A 101 9.63 5.97 7.51
N MET A 102 9.29 4.82 6.93
CA MET A 102 7.90 4.31 6.87
C MET A 102 7.22 4.25 8.25
N ALA A 103 7.93 3.76 9.28
CA ALA A 103 7.41 3.66 10.64
C ALA A 103 7.12 5.05 11.27
N TYR A 104 7.94 6.06 10.96
CA TYR A 104 7.71 7.44 11.42
C TYR A 104 6.50 8.04 10.73
N THR A 105 6.38 7.89 9.42
CA THR A 105 5.20 8.33 8.65
C THR A 105 3.93 7.65 9.15
N ALA A 106 3.95 6.33 9.35
CA ALA A 106 2.80 5.57 9.87
C ALA A 106 2.38 6.08 11.25
N SER A 107 3.35 6.34 12.13
CA SER A 107 3.10 6.91 13.45
C SER A 107 2.48 8.30 13.35
N ALA A 108 3.06 9.22 12.57
CA ALA A 108 2.56 10.57 12.40
C ALA A 108 1.13 10.60 11.85
N LEU A 109 0.84 9.84 10.79
CA LEU A 109 -0.49 9.78 10.19
C LEU A 109 -1.53 9.21 11.16
N SER A 110 -1.15 8.26 12.01
CA SER A 110 -2.08 7.71 13.02
C SER A 110 -2.58 8.75 14.03
N PHE A 111 -1.78 9.79 14.29
CA PHE A 111 -2.20 10.92 15.14
C PHE A 111 -2.91 12.02 14.35
N MET A 112 -2.57 12.21 13.07
CA MET A 112 -3.20 13.23 12.22
C MET A 112 -4.62 12.84 11.77
N MET A 113 -4.91 11.55 11.65
CA MET A 113 -6.18 11.02 11.15
C MET A 113 -7.13 10.62 12.29
N GLU A 114 -7.57 11.60 13.08
CA GLU A 114 -8.56 11.38 14.14
C GLU A 114 -9.92 10.93 13.56
N GLY A 115 -10.58 9.97 14.21
CA GLY A 115 -11.88 9.46 13.78
C GLY A 115 -11.84 8.61 12.50
N LEU A 116 -10.68 8.01 12.20
CA LEU A 116 -10.51 7.11 11.07
C LEU A 116 -11.46 5.90 11.19
N ASN A 117 -12.18 5.61 10.10
CA ASN A 117 -13.16 4.54 9.95
C ASN A 117 -12.87 3.66 8.71
N LYS A 118 -11.74 3.90 8.04
CA LYS A 118 -11.33 3.22 6.80
C LYS A 118 -9.86 2.80 6.92
N PRO A 119 -9.45 1.67 6.32
CA PRO A 119 -8.06 1.25 6.34
C PRO A 119 -7.16 2.23 5.59
N VAL A 120 -6.04 2.59 6.22
CA VAL A 120 -4.94 3.34 5.60
C VAL A 120 -3.68 2.49 5.72
N ILE A 121 -3.32 1.80 4.64
CA ILE A 121 -2.23 0.84 4.62
C ILE A 121 -0.99 1.47 3.99
N ILE A 122 0.07 1.60 4.77
CA ILE A 122 1.38 2.01 4.27
C ILE A 122 2.17 0.76 3.92
N THR A 123 2.75 0.72 2.74
CA THR A 123 3.54 -0.42 2.27
C THR A 123 4.70 0.03 1.40
N GLY A 124 5.63 -0.88 1.14
CA GLY A 124 6.82 -0.62 0.36
C GLY A 124 7.53 -1.92 0.01
N SER A 125 8.82 -1.83 -0.27
CA SER A 125 9.61 -2.99 -0.66
C SER A 125 11.09 -2.77 -0.49
N GLN A 126 11.82 -3.84 -0.22
CA GLN A 126 13.27 -3.85 -0.27
C GLN A 126 13.78 -3.96 -1.72
N ILE A 127 13.04 -4.65 -2.59
CA ILE A 127 13.40 -4.83 -4.00
C ILE A 127 12.34 -4.20 -4.91
N PRO A 128 12.71 -3.37 -5.91
CA PRO A 128 11.75 -2.75 -6.83
C PRO A 128 10.76 -3.73 -7.49
N ILE A 129 9.49 -3.32 -7.60
CA ILE A 129 8.37 -4.18 -8.04
C ILE A 129 8.52 -4.86 -9.39
N PHE A 130 9.28 -4.28 -10.32
CA PHE A 130 9.50 -4.84 -11.65
C PHE A 130 10.81 -5.63 -11.77
N ALA A 131 11.51 -5.87 -10.67
CA ALA A 131 12.61 -6.84 -10.64
C ALA A 131 12.06 -8.27 -10.73
N THR A 132 12.88 -9.20 -11.26
CA THR A 132 12.49 -10.60 -11.46
C THR A 132 12.02 -11.28 -10.17
N ARG A 133 12.73 -11.04 -9.07
CA ARG A 133 12.36 -11.48 -7.71
C ARG A 133 12.20 -10.24 -6.86
N SER A 134 10.99 -9.96 -6.40
CA SER A 134 10.67 -8.77 -5.61
C SER A 134 9.57 -9.07 -4.60
N ASP A 135 9.72 -8.55 -3.39
CA ASP A 135 8.72 -8.52 -2.32
C ASP A 135 7.61 -7.48 -2.57
N ALA A 136 7.87 -6.48 -3.43
CA ALA A 136 6.94 -5.37 -3.64
C ALA A 136 5.61 -5.79 -4.24
N LYS A 137 5.59 -6.83 -5.08
CA LYS A 137 4.34 -7.31 -5.72
C LYS A 137 3.39 -7.85 -4.67
N ASP A 138 3.88 -8.74 -3.81
CA ASP A 138 3.09 -9.36 -2.76
C ASP A 138 2.67 -8.34 -1.71
N ASN A 139 3.58 -7.45 -1.30
CA ASN A 139 3.28 -6.34 -0.39
C ASN A 139 2.19 -5.41 -0.95
N PHE A 140 2.31 -4.99 -2.21
CA PHE A 140 1.35 -4.09 -2.84
C PHE A 140 -0.01 -4.75 -3.06
N LEU A 141 -0.05 -5.95 -3.65
CA LEU A 141 -1.28 -6.68 -3.93
C LEU A 141 -2.06 -6.96 -2.65
N SER A 142 -1.38 -7.47 -1.62
CA SER A 142 -2.01 -7.76 -0.33
C SER A 142 -2.51 -6.49 0.36
N SER A 143 -1.78 -5.37 0.24
CA SER A 143 -2.24 -4.09 0.80
C SER A 143 -3.53 -3.60 0.13
N LEU A 144 -3.65 -3.75 -1.20
CA LEU A 144 -4.88 -3.41 -1.93
C LEU A 144 -6.05 -4.30 -1.50
N ILE A 145 -5.83 -5.62 -1.37
CA ILE A 145 -6.86 -6.57 -0.92
C ILE A 145 -7.28 -6.24 0.52
N ILE A 146 -6.33 -5.99 1.41
CA ILE A 146 -6.63 -5.62 2.80
C ILE A 146 -7.46 -4.33 2.84
N ALA A 147 -7.03 -3.30 2.12
CA ALA A 147 -7.69 -2.00 2.11
C ALA A 147 -9.10 -2.04 1.49
N GLY A 148 -9.32 -2.90 0.48
CA GLY A 148 -10.58 -2.96 -0.26
C GLY A 148 -11.55 -4.06 0.19
N CYS A 149 -11.16 -4.97 1.08
CA CYS A 149 -12.03 -6.08 1.50
C CYS A 149 -12.25 -6.17 3.01
N TYR A 150 -11.45 -5.49 3.82
CA TYR A 150 -11.51 -5.60 5.28
C TYR A 150 -11.70 -4.24 5.95
N ASN A 151 -12.63 -4.17 6.89
CA ASN A 151 -12.85 -2.96 7.69
C ASN A 151 -11.88 -2.88 8.86
N ILE A 152 -10.67 -2.37 8.63
CA ILE A 152 -9.64 -2.15 9.66
C ILE A 152 -9.41 -0.64 9.79
N PRO A 153 -10.10 0.07 10.70
CA PRO A 153 -10.11 1.53 10.77
C PRO A 153 -8.84 2.10 11.44
N GLU A 154 -7.66 1.73 10.92
CA GLU A 154 -6.37 2.12 11.47
C GLU A 154 -5.38 2.51 10.37
N VAL A 155 -4.39 3.33 10.74
CA VAL A 155 -3.16 3.46 9.96
C VAL A 155 -2.28 2.26 10.26
N CYS A 156 -1.98 1.48 9.24
CA CYS A 156 -1.25 0.22 9.34
C CYS A 156 0.01 0.23 8.48
N VAL A 157 0.97 -0.62 8.82
CA VAL A 157 2.06 -1.00 7.91
C VAL A 157 1.83 -2.44 7.48
N PHE A 158 1.83 -2.70 6.18
CA PHE A 158 1.82 -4.06 5.65
C PHE A 158 3.17 -4.40 5.03
N PHE A 159 3.82 -5.44 5.56
CA PHE A 159 5.11 -5.91 5.08
C PHE A 159 5.29 -7.39 5.40
N ALA A 160 5.87 -8.16 4.48
CA ALA A 160 6.23 -9.57 4.68
C ALA A 160 5.10 -10.40 5.28
N ASN A 161 3.90 -10.28 4.69
CA ASN A 161 2.68 -10.98 5.11
C ASN A 161 2.13 -10.60 6.50
N LYS A 162 2.67 -9.56 7.15
CA LYS A 162 2.20 -9.05 8.44
C LYS A 162 1.53 -7.71 8.26
N LEU A 163 0.33 -7.58 8.83
CA LEU A 163 -0.33 -6.30 9.03
C LEU A 163 -0.05 -5.81 10.45
N LEU A 164 0.67 -4.70 10.57
CA LEU A 164 1.12 -4.11 11.82
C LEU A 164 0.38 -2.79 12.08
N ARG A 165 0.08 -2.50 13.35
CA ARG A 165 -0.41 -1.16 13.73
C ARG A 165 0.68 -0.12 13.47
N GLY A 166 0.37 0.94 12.74
CA GLY A 166 1.36 1.90 12.24
C GLY A 166 2.22 2.51 13.35
N ASN A 167 1.60 3.01 14.42
CA ASN A 167 2.28 3.59 15.58
C ASN A 167 2.90 2.57 16.56
N ARG A 168 2.92 1.28 16.21
CA ARG A 168 3.60 0.22 16.96
C ARG A 168 4.68 -0.47 16.13
N THR A 169 4.93 0.01 14.91
CA THR A 169 5.84 -0.62 13.96
C THR A 169 7.25 -0.01 14.08
N ALA A 170 8.28 -0.84 13.91
CA ALA A 170 9.68 -0.43 13.77
C ALA A 170 10.33 -1.15 12.59
N LYS A 171 11.27 -0.48 11.90
CA LYS A 171 12.16 -1.13 10.94
C LYS A 171 13.25 -1.87 11.72
N ILE A 172 13.29 -3.19 11.60
CA ILE A 172 14.19 -4.07 12.36
C ILE A 172 15.34 -4.61 11.51
N SER A 173 15.21 -4.58 10.18
CA SER A 173 16.24 -5.04 9.25
C SER A 173 16.33 -4.10 8.05
N SER A 174 17.56 -3.90 7.57
CA SER A 174 17.85 -3.16 6.34
C SER A 174 18.03 -4.06 5.12
N ASP A 175 18.22 -5.36 5.34
CA ASP A 175 18.59 -6.33 4.29
C ASP A 175 17.52 -7.42 4.10
N ASP A 176 16.81 -7.80 5.16
CA ASP A 176 15.82 -8.87 5.09
C ASP A 176 14.53 -8.40 4.41
N LEU A 177 13.87 -9.32 3.72
CA LEU A 177 12.51 -9.09 3.20
C LEU A 177 11.49 -8.95 4.33
N ASP A 178 11.77 -9.52 5.51
CA ASP A 178 11.01 -9.25 6.74
C ASP A 178 11.63 -8.06 7.50
N ALA A 179 11.47 -6.86 6.93
CA ALA A 179 12.16 -5.66 7.40
C ALA A 179 11.49 -4.96 8.60
N PHE A 180 10.22 -5.28 8.90
CA PHE A 180 9.42 -4.56 9.89
C PHE A 180 8.79 -5.51 10.92
N ASP A 181 8.72 -5.03 12.15
CA ASP A 181 8.06 -5.76 13.24
C ASP A 181 7.38 -4.82 14.24
N SER A 182 6.61 -5.40 15.16
CA SER A 182 5.98 -4.69 16.27
C SER A 182 6.43 -5.27 17.61
N PRO A 183 7.57 -4.81 18.16
CA PRO A 183 8.20 -5.47 19.32
C PRO A 183 7.33 -5.54 20.58
N ASN A 184 6.38 -4.61 20.72
CA ASN A 184 5.56 -4.45 21.93
C ASN A 184 4.04 -4.52 21.64
N TYR A 185 3.63 -5.01 20.47
CA TYR A 185 2.22 -5.18 20.12
C TYR A 185 2.05 -6.34 19.13
N HIS A 186 0.91 -7.02 19.14
CA HIS A 186 0.69 -8.15 18.23
C HIS A 186 0.43 -7.66 16.79
N THR A 187 0.71 -8.52 15.80
CA THR A 187 0.23 -8.34 14.42
C THR A 187 -1.30 -8.22 14.41
N LEU A 188 -1.84 -7.23 13.69
CA LEU A 188 -3.29 -7.06 13.53
C LEU A 188 -3.86 -8.20 12.70
N ALA A 189 -3.14 -8.60 11.64
CA ALA A 189 -3.44 -9.76 10.83
C ALA A 189 -2.17 -10.38 10.24
N ASP A 190 -2.23 -11.68 9.99
CA ASP A 190 -1.21 -12.47 9.29
C ASP A 190 -1.82 -13.01 7.99
N VAL A 191 -1.18 -12.77 6.85
CA VAL A 191 -1.64 -13.18 5.52
C VAL A 191 -0.94 -14.47 5.12
N GLY A 192 -1.67 -15.59 5.17
CA GLY A 192 -1.23 -16.87 4.63
C GLY A 192 -2.19 -17.36 3.56
N ILE A 193 -2.44 -18.68 3.51
CA ILE A 193 -3.52 -19.26 2.69
C ILE A 193 -4.88 -18.60 2.98
N LYS A 194 -5.05 -18.16 4.24
CA LYS A 194 -6.17 -17.33 4.70
C LYS A 194 -5.61 -16.12 5.43
N VAL A 195 -6.35 -15.02 5.41
CA VAL A 195 -6.08 -13.87 6.28
C VAL A 195 -6.54 -14.23 7.69
N LYS A 196 -5.60 -14.25 8.65
CA LYS A 196 -5.87 -14.50 10.07
C LYS A 196 -5.76 -13.18 10.81
N SER A 197 -6.89 -12.57 11.14
CA SER A 197 -6.92 -11.37 11.97
C SER A 197 -7.04 -11.71 13.44
N LYS A 198 -6.37 -10.89 14.27
CA LYS A 198 -6.54 -10.88 15.73
C LYS A 198 -7.59 -9.87 16.19
N LEU A 199 -8.05 -9.00 15.29
CA LEU A 199 -9.23 -8.16 15.46
C LEU A 199 -10.47 -8.87 14.89
N PRO A 200 -11.67 -8.64 15.44
CA PRO A 200 -12.91 -9.04 14.78
C PRO A 200 -13.03 -8.29 13.45
N LEU A 201 -12.72 -8.97 12.34
CA LEU A 201 -12.92 -8.41 11.01
C LEU A 201 -14.41 -8.44 10.69
N THR A 202 -14.99 -7.29 10.43
CA THR A 202 -16.22 -7.21 9.65
C THR A 202 -15.81 -7.07 8.19
N GLU A 203 -16.27 -7.96 7.33
CA GLU A 203 -16.17 -7.77 5.88
C GLU A 203 -16.88 -6.45 5.50
N GLN A 204 -16.32 -5.71 4.55
CA GLN A 204 -17.02 -4.56 3.98
C GLN A 204 -18.18 -5.08 3.12
N THR A 205 -19.41 -4.70 3.47
CA THR A 205 -20.65 -5.00 2.73
C THR A 205 -20.83 -4.12 1.51
#